data_AF-A0A395I4T5-F1
#
_entry.id   AF-A0A395I4T5-F1
#
_cell.length_a   1.000
_cell.length_b   1.000
_cell.length_c   1.000
_cell.angle_alpha   90.00
_cell.angle_beta   90.00
_cell.angle_gamma   90.00
#
_symmetry.space_group_name_H-M   'P 1'
#
loop_
_entity.id
_entity.type
_entity.pdbx_description
1 polymer ?
#
loop_
_entity_poly.entity_id
_entity_poly.type
_entity_poly.pdbx_seq_one_letter_code
_entity_poly.pdbx_strand_id
1 'polypeptide(L)'
;MQLVEQGKLALDDSAQLEALPPELRDVKVLQSDGSGGVKLVAKERRLTLRMLLNHTSGFGYAFEDPKLLGWSRPIEPDDFSSNVHDVLHRPLLKQPGTNLKYGVGLDRVGRLVGRLTGLSLETYFQTFILRPLEIQRITFFRRKI
;
A
#
# COMPACT_ATOMS: atom_id res chain seq x y z
N MET A 1 -2.73 9.26 -11.19
CA MET A 1 -4.10 9.56 -11.65
C MET A 1 -4.40 9.12 -13.07
N GLN A 2 -3.40 8.97 -13.95
CA GLN A 2 -3.58 8.53 -15.35
C GLN A 2 -4.51 7.30 -15.55
N LEU A 3 -4.40 6.24 -14.74
CA LEU A 3 -5.30 5.08 -14.86
C LEU A 3 -6.75 5.38 -14.47
N VAL A 4 -6.98 6.36 -13.59
CA VAL A 4 -8.32 6.84 -13.24
C VAL A 4 -8.91 7.65 -14.38
N GLU A 5 -8.11 8.55 -14.96
CA GLU A 5 -8.52 9.34 -16.14
C GLU A 5 -8.83 8.46 -17.36
N GLN A 6 -8.13 7.33 -17.50
CA GLN A 6 -8.40 6.31 -18.53
C GLN A 6 -9.61 5.42 -18.22
N GLY A 7 -10.29 5.61 -17.08
CA GLY A 7 -11.42 4.78 -16.65
C GLY A 7 -11.05 3.35 -16.25
N LYS A 8 -9.76 3.02 -16.12
CA LYS A 8 -9.28 1.69 -15.72
C LYS A 8 -9.34 1.46 -14.21
N LEU A 9 -9.36 2.55 -13.45
CA LEU A 9 -9.50 2.55 -12.00
C LEU A 9 -10.54 3.58 -11.58
N ALA A 10 -11.33 3.27 -10.56
CA ALA A 10 -12.21 4.23 -9.91
C ALA A 10 -11.75 4.48 -8.46
N LEU A 11 -11.84 5.74 -8.02
CA LEU A 11 -11.36 6.15 -6.70
C LEU A 11 -12.13 5.49 -5.56
N ASP A 12 -13.45 5.35 -5.73
CA ASP A 12 -14.39 4.93 -4.69
C ASP A 12 -15.00 3.53 -4.95
N ASP A 13 -14.57 2.84 -6.02
CA ASP A 13 -15.00 1.48 -6.30
C ASP A 13 -14.21 0.47 -5.46
N SER A 14 -14.74 0.18 -4.28
CA SER A 14 -14.16 -0.79 -3.37
C SER A 14 -14.23 -2.24 -3.87
N ALA A 15 -15.21 -2.56 -4.73
CA ALA A 15 -15.35 -3.91 -5.28
C ALA A 15 -14.27 -4.17 -6.32
N GLN A 16 -14.02 -3.21 -7.22
CA GLN A 16 -12.89 -3.24 -8.14
C GLN A 16 -11.57 -3.34 -7.37
N LEU A 17 -11.37 -2.50 -6.35
CA LEU A 17 -10.11 -2.51 -5.61
C LEU A 17 -9.84 -3.84 -4.92
N GLU A 18 -10.82 -4.46 -4.26
CA GLU A 18 -10.61 -5.73 -3.55
C GLU A 18 -10.63 -6.95 -4.49
N ALA A 19 -11.06 -6.80 -5.74
CA ALA A 19 -11.02 -7.87 -6.75
C ALA A 19 -9.62 -8.06 -7.36
N LEU A 20 -8.78 -7.02 -7.42
CA LEU A 20 -7.45 -7.10 -8.07
C LEU A 20 -6.39 -7.80 -7.17
N PRO A 21 -6.31 -7.50 -5.85
CA PRO A 21 -5.31 -8.07 -4.96
C PRO A 21 -5.96 -8.80 -3.77
N PRO A 22 -5.76 -10.13 -3.63
CA PRO A 22 -6.28 -10.86 -2.47
C PRO A 22 -5.73 -10.30 -1.15
N GLU A 23 -4.52 -9.75 -1.15
CA GLU A 23 -3.90 -9.16 0.04
C GLU A 23 -4.56 -7.85 0.52
N LEU A 24 -5.40 -7.19 -0.29
CA LEU A 24 -6.24 -6.07 0.18
C LEU A 24 -7.62 -6.56 0.64
N ARG A 25 -8.16 -7.59 -0.01
CA ARG A 25 -9.44 -8.17 0.35
C ARG A 25 -9.38 -8.82 1.73
N ASP A 26 -8.34 -9.58 1.99
CA ASP A 26 -8.26 -10.45 3.17
C ASP A 26 -7.47 -9.82 4.33
N VAL A 27 -7.03 -8.55 4.17
CA VAL A 27 -6.30 -7.83 5.21
C VAL A 27 -7.15 -7.61 6.46
N LYS A 28 -6.51 -7.76 7.63
CA LYS A 28 -7.12 -7.60 8.95
C LYS A 28 -6.57 -6.36 9.65
N VAL A 29 -7.29 -5.91 10.68
CA VAL A 29 -6.90 -4.79 11.52
C VAL A 29 -6.27 -5.33 12.80
N LEU A 30 -5.07 -4.83 13.12
CA LEU A 30 -4.36 -5.10 14.36
C LEU A 30 -4.89 -4.21 15.48
N GLN A 31 -5.47 -4.84 16.50
CA GLN A 31 -6.01 -4.18 17.69
C GLN A 31 -5.29 -4.69 18.93
N SER A 32 -5.22 -3.86 19.97
CA SER A 32 -4.80 -4.35 21.29
C SER A 32 -5.91 -5.24 21.87
N ASP A 33 -5.52 -6.31 22.56
CA ASP A 33 -6.47 -7.19 23.25
C ASP A 33 -6.79 -6.75 24.69
N GLY A 34 -6.18 -5.66 25.18
CA GLY A 34 -6.38 -5.14 26.54
C GLY A 34 -5.53 -5.81 27.62
N SER A 35 -4.86 -6.92 27.30
CA SER A 35 -3.98 -7.68 28.21
C SER A 35 -2.48 -7.42 27.97
N GLY A 36 -2.17 -6.44 27.11
CA GLY A 36 -0.80 -6.16 26.64
C GLY A 36 -0.43 -6.88 25.35
N GLY A 37 -1.32 -7.74 24.82
CA GLY A 37 -1.17 -8.39 23.53
C GLY A 37 -1.90 -7.67 22.39
N VAL A 38 -1.85 -8.28 21.21
CA VAL A 38 -2.50 -7.81 19.99
C VAL A 38 -3.28 -8.93 19.31
N LYS A 39 -4.39 -8.59 18.68
CA LYS A 39 -5.25 -9.49 17.93
C LYS A 39 -5.58 -8.92 16.56
N LEU A 40 -5.83 -9.81 15.59
CA LEU A 40 -6.30 -9.45 14.26
C LEU A 40 -7.84 -9.54 14.21
N VAL A 41 -8.48 -8.43 13.88
CA VAL A 41 -9.94 -8.36 13.68
C VAL A 41 -10.28 -8.07 12.23
N ALA A 42 -11.51 -8.38 11.82
CA ALA A 42 -11.97 -8.04 10.48
C ALA A 42 -12.04 -6.52 10.28
N LYS A 43 -11.77 -6.08 9.05
CA LYS A 43 -12.05 -4.70 8.66
C LYS A 43 -13.56 -4.48 8.57
N GLU A 44 -14.03 -3.35 9.11
CA GLU A 44 -15.46 -3.01 9.18
C GLU A 44 -16.03 -2.53 7.83
N ARG A 45 -15.17 -2.07 6.92
CA ARG A 45 -15.54 -1.67 5.57
C ARG A 45 -14.45 -2.02 4.58
N ARG A 46 -14.84 -2.05 3.31
CA ARG A 46 -13.90 -2.28 2.21
C ARG A 46 -12.97 -1.09 1.99
N LEU A 47 -11.78 -1.39 1.48
CA LEU A 47 -10.80 -0.37 1.09
C LEU A 47 -11.19 0.28 -0.24
N THR A 48 -10.81 1.55 -0.42
CA THR A 48 -10.94 2.26 -1.70
C THR A 48 -9.59 2.80 -2.16
N LEU A 49 -9.44 3.03 -3.46
CA LEU A 49 -8.22 3.60 -4.01
C LEU A 49 -7.96 5.00 -3.42
N ARG A 50 -9.02 5.78 -3.21
CA ARG A 50 -8.97 7.07 -2.51
C ARG A 50 -8.34 6.94 -1.14
N MET A 51 -8.75 5.95 -0.35
CA MET A 51 -8.20 5.72 1.00
C MET A 51 -6.71 5.40 0.99
N LEU A 52 -6.24 4.63 0.00
CA LEU A 52 -4.81 4.34 -0.15
C LEU A 52 -4.02 5.61 -0.52
N LEU A 53 -4.57 6.44 -1.41
CA LEU A 53 -3.93 7.66 -1.91
C LEU A 53 -3.86 8.79 -0.87
N ASN A 54 -4.79 8.85 0.08
CA ASN A 54 -4.89 9.93 1.06
C ASN A 54 -4.54 9.51 2.49
N HIS A 55 -3.90 8.34 2.67
CA HIS A 55 -3.49 7.83 3.99
C HIS A 55 -4.64 7.63 4.99
N THR A 56 -5.85 7.28 4.51
CA THR A 56 -6.99 6.93 5.37
C THR A 56 -7.36 5.45 5.30
N SER A 57 -6.57 4.62 4.61
CA SER A 57 -6.77 3.17 4.54
C SER A 57 -6.53 2.43 5.85
N GLY A 58 -5.78 3.04 6.77
CA GLY A 58 -5.39 2.44 8.05
C GLY A 58 -4.06 1.69 8.03
N PHE A 59 -3.34 1.66 6.90
CA PHE A 59 -1.95 1.19 6.87
C PHE A 59 -1.04 2.15 7.63
N GLY A 60 0.03 1.64 8.22
CA GLY A 60 1.07 2.46 8.84
C GLY A 60 2.47 1.91 8.62
N TYR A 61 3.45 2.68 9.08
CA TYR A 61 4.85 2.26 9.13
C TYR A 61 5.17 1.55 10.46
N ALA A 62 6.04 0.55 10.40
CA ALA A 62 6.44 -0.23 11.57
C ALA A 62 7.32 0.59 12.53
N PHE A 63 8.17 1.49 12.00
CA PHE A 63 8.99 2.39 12.80
C PHE A 63 8.18 3.40 13.64
N GLU A 64 6.90 3.64 13.32
CA GLU A 64 6.04 4.56 14.05
C GLU A 64 5.01 3.89 14.99
N ASP A 65 4.82 2.57 14.90
CA ASP A 65 3.81 1.87 15.70
C ASP A 65 4.39 0.63 16.38
N PRO A 66 4.65 0.69 17.69
CA PRO A 66 5.19 -0.43 18.46
C PRO A 66 4.36 -1.71 18.38
N LYS A 67 3.03 -1.61 18.15
CA LYS A 67 2.19 -2.81 17.99
C LYS A 67 2.52 -3.52 16.69
N LEU A 68 2.75 -2.78 15.61
CA LEU A 68 3.13 -3.36 14.32
C LEU A 68 4.50 -4.01 14.41
N LEU A 69 5.46 -3.33 15.06
CA LEU A 69 6.79 -3.86 15.30
C LEU A 69 6.73 -5.17 16.11
N GLY A 70 5.97 -5.16 17.21
CA GLY A 70 5.77 -6.34 18.07
C GLY A 70 5.06 -7.50 17.37
N TRP A 71 4.01 -7.22 16.58
CA TRP A 71 3.27 -8.22 15.81
C TRP A 71 4.14 -8.93 14.78
N SER A 72 5.12 -8.22 14.21
CA SER A 72 5.90 -8.72 13.09
C SER A 72 7.18 -9.46 13.49
N ARG A 73 7.44 -9.64 14.79
CA ARG A 73 8.62 -10.37 15.27
C ARG A 73 8.52 -11.87 14.96
N PRO A 74 9.64 -12.53 14.62
CA PRO A 74 11.02 -12.00 14.57
C PRO A 74 11.40 -11.34 13.24
N ILE A 75 10.50 -11.30 12.26
CA ILE A 75 10.80 -10.96 10.86
C ILE A 75 10.94 -9.44 10.64
N GLU A 76 10.57 -8.60 11.61
CA GLU A 76 10.72 -7.12 11.65
C GLU A 76 10.71 -6.45 10.26
N PRO A 77 9.52 -6.12 9.73
CA PRO A 77 9.35 -5.60 8.39
C PRO A 77 10.13 -4.31 8.24
N ASP A 78 11.04 -4.29 7.28
CA ASP A 78 11.79 -3.09 6.96
C ASP A 78 10.91 -2.17 6.10
N ASP A 79 10.53 -1.04 6.67
CA ASP A 79 9.77 0.03 6.00
C ASP A 79 10.50 0.63 4.79
N PHE A 80 11.82 0.46 4.72
CA PHE A 80 12.68 1.04 3.69
C PHE A 80 13.21 -0.01 2.70
N SER A 81 12.82 -1.27 2.86
CA SER A 81 13.23 -2.32 1.93
C SER A 81 12.44 -2.25 0.63
N SER A 82 13.04 -2.77 -0.44
CA SER A 82 12.34 -3.04 -1.70
C SER A 82 11.61 -4.39 -1.69
N ASN A 83 11.57 -5.07 -0.54
CA ASN A 83 10.96 -6.38 -0.44
C ASN A 83 9.44 -6.26 -0.45
N VAL A 84 8.83 -6.87 -1.46
CA VAL A 84 7.37 -6.92 -1.60
C VAL A 84 6.69 -7.53 -0.37
N HIS A 85 7.33 -8.49 0.29
CA HIS A 85 6.77 -9.16 1.46
C HIS A 85 6.55 -8.17 2.60
N ASP A 86 7.50 -7.24 2.78
CA ASP A 86 7.44 -6.24 3.83
C ASP A 86 6.28 -5.28 3.58
N VAL A 87 5.87 -5.01 2.34
CA VAL A 87 4.74 -4.11 2.06
C VAL A 87 3.39 -4.83 2.09
N LEU A 88 3.29 -6.03 1.49
CA LEU A 88 2.01 -6.66 1.17
C LEU A 88 1.34 -7.40 2.33
N HIS A 89 2.10 -7.95 3.28
CA HIS A 89 1.57 -8.86 4.29
C HIS A 89 1.35 -8.23 5.68
N ARG A 90 1.33 -6.89 5.75
CA ARG A 90 1.09 -6.16 7.00
C ARG A 90 -0.40 -5.93 7.27
N PRO A 91 -0.85 -6.01 8.54
CA PRO A 91 -2.20 -5.65 8.93
C PRO A 91 -2.41 -4.13 8.89
N LEU A 92 -3.67 -3.71 8.92
CA LEU A 92 -4.06 -2.33 9.17
C LEU A 92 -3.89 -2.01 10.67
N LEU A 93 -3.54 -0.78 11.01
CA LEU A 93 -3.46 -0.30 12.40
C LEU A 93 -4.73 0.41 12.86
N LYS A 94 -5.57 0.81 11.90
CA LYS A 94 -6.84 1.48 12.10
C LYS A 94 -7.87 0.92 11.12
N GLN A 95 -9.14 1.07 11.45
CA GLN A 95 -10.21 0.70 10.53
C GLN A 95 -10.15 1.60 9.28
N PRO A 96 -10.47 1.07 8.09
CA PRO A 96 -10.46 1.89 6.88
C PRO A 96 -11.39 3.10 6.98
N GLY A 97 -10.87 4.27 6.65
CA GLY A 97 -11.61 5.53 6.62
C GLY A 97 -11.86 6.19 7.98
N THR A 98 -11.34 5.67 9.10
CA THR A 98 -11.61 6.25 10.43
C THR A 98 -10.58 7.28 10.87
N ASN A 99 -9.34 7.20 10.38
CA ASN A 99 -8.24 8.06 10.79
C ASN A 99 -7.26 8.28 9.65
N LEU A 100 -6.55 9.40 9.69
CA LEU A 100 -5.33 9.61 8.92
C LEU A 100 -4.18 8.86 9.60
N LYS A 101 -3.49 8.00 8.86
CA LYS A 101 -2.27 7.32 9.29
C LYS A 101 -1.33 7.16 8.10
N TYR A 102 -0.19 7.83 8.17
CA TYR A 102 0.87 7.70 7.17
C TYR A 102 1.41 6.26 7.17
N GLY A 103 1.68 5.73 5.97
CA GLY A 103 2.03 4.32 5.81
C GLY A 103 2.11 3.89 4.36
N VAL A 104 2.27 2.58 4.18
CA VAL A 104 2.54 1.89 2.90
C VAL A 104 1.36 1.83 1.91
N GLY A 105 0.42 2.78 2.00
CA GLY A 105 -0.74 2.87 1.11
C GLY A 105 -0.33 3.10 -0.35
N LEU A 106 0.63 4.00 -0.57
CA LEU A 106 1.11 4.35 -1.92
C LEU A 106 1.94 3.22 -2.55
N ASP A 107 2.72 2.48 -1.77
CA ASP A 107 3.46 1.31 -2.25
C ASP A 107 2.50 0.28 -2.86
N ARG A 108 1.35 0.07 -2.20
CA ARG A 108 0.27 -0.80 -2.71
C ARG A 108 -0.37 -0.25 -3.98
N VAL A 109 -0.54 1.08 -4.10
CA VAL A 109 -0.98 1.72 -5.35
C VAL A 109 0.03 1.47 -6.47
N GLY A 110 1.33 1.57 -6.20
CA GLY A 110 2.38 1.24 -7.18
C GLY A 110 2.27 -0.20 -7.69
N ARG A 111 1.99 -1.16 -6.80
CA ARG A 111 1.74 -2.55 -7.18
C ARG A 111 0.46 -2.73 -7.99
N LEU A 112 -0.62 -2.01 -7.64
CA LEU A 112 -1.87 -2.00 -8.41
C LEU A 112 -1.66 -1.53 -9.85
N VAL A 113 -0.88 -0.47 -10.04
CA VAL A 113 -0.49 0.01 -11.39
C VAL A 113 0.20 -1.11 -12.16
N GLY A 114 1.16 -1.80 -11.53
CA GLY A 114 1.86 -2.91 -12.19
C GLY A 114 0.95 -4.06 -12.57
N ARG A 115 0.04 -4.47 -11.67
CA ARG A 115 -0.93 -5.56 -11.94
C ARG A 115 -1.87 -5.25 -13.10
N LEU A 116 -2.37 -4.02 -13.17
CA LEU A 116 -3.33 -3.62 -14.20
C LEU A 116 -2.69 -3.38 -15.58
N THR A 117 -1.43 -2.98 -15.60
CA THR A 117 -0.74 -2.59 -16.83
C THR A 117 0.16 -3.69 -17.37
N GLY A 118 0.52 -4.67 -16.55
CA GLY A 118 1.55 -5.66 -16.88
C GLY A 118 2.97 -5.09 -16.91
N LEU A 119 3.16 -3.82 -16.54
CA LEU A 119 4.44 -3.13 -16.55
C LEU A 119 5.03 -3.04 -15.14
N SER A 120 6.37 -2.94 -15.06
CA SER A 120 6.98 -2.48 -13.81
C SER A 120 6.63 -1.02 -13.54
N LEU A 121 6.65 -0.59 -12.27
CA LEU A 121 6.40 0.81 -11.91
C LEU A 121 7.44 1.75 -12.53
N GLU A 122 8.71 1.32 -12.60
CA GLU A 122 9.77 2.03 -13.35
C GLU A 122 9.35 2.22 -14.81
N THR A 123 9.01 1.14 -15.51
CA THR A 123 8.62 1.20 -16.92
C THR A 123 7.42 2.11 -17.13
N TYR A 124 6.43 2.06 -16.23
CA TYR A 124 5.25 2.93 -16.29
C TYR A 124 5.65 4.41 -16.13
N PHE A 125 6.44 4.74 -15.12
CA PHE A 125 6.90 6.11 -14.87
C PHE A 125 7.76 6.63 -16.04
N GLN A 126 8.71 5.84 -16.52
CA GLN A 126 9.52 6.20 -17.69
C GLN A 126 8.65 6.44 -18.92
N THR A 127 7.64 5.62 -19.17
CA THR A 127 6.82 5.70 -20.39
C THR A 127 5.81 6.83 -20.37
N PHE A 128 5.07 6.97 -19.28
CA PHE A 128 3.87 7.81 -19.25
C PHE A 128 4.06 9.12 -18.50
N ILE A 129 5.16 9.30 -17.77
CA ILE A 129 5.41 10.49 -16.95
C ILE A 129 6.73 11.16 -17.35
N LEU A 130 7.85 10.44 -17.28
CA LEU A 130 9.19 11.04 -17.39
C LEU A 130 9.61 11.32 -18.82
N ARG A 131 9.49 10.35 -19.74
CA ARG A 131 9.86 10.56 -21.16
C ARG A 131 9.04 11.64 -21.86
N PRO A 132 7.70 11.75 -21.68
CA PRO A 132 6.92 12.84 -22.26
C PRO A 132 7.33 14.24 -21.78
N LEU A 133 7.98 14.32 -20.61
CA LEU A 133 8.52 15.55 -20.04
C LEU A 133 10.03 15.72 -20.29
N GLU A 134 10.62 14.87 -21.13
CA GLU A 134 12.07 14.86 -21.44
C GLU A 134 12.99 14.66 -20.23
N ILE A 135 12.49 14.06 -19.14
CA ILE A 135 13.26 13.79 -17.92
C ILE A 135 14.03 12.48 -18.07
N GLN A 136 15.37 12.54 -17.95
CA GLN A 136 16.25 11.38 -18.16
C GLN A 136 17.00 10.90 -16.90
N ARG A 137 16.93 11.65 -15.79
CA ARG A 137 17.77 11.42 -14.59
C ARG A 137 16.95 11.10 -13.33
N ILE A 138 15.89 10.32 -13.47
CA ILE A 138 15.10 9.76 -12.37
C ILE A 138 14.91 8.27 -12.61
N THR A 139 15.16 7.43 -11.60
CA THR A 139 14.94 5.99 -11.64
C THR A 139 14.72 5.44 -10.23
N PHE A 140 13.94 4.36 -10.10
CA PHE A 140 13.76 3.63 -8.85
C PHE A 140 14.98 2.78 -8.46
N PHE A 141 15.90 2.54 -9.39
CA PHE A 141 17.05 1.66 -9.15
C PHE A 141 18.32 2.47 -8.84
N ARG A 142 19.05 2.04 -7.82
CA ARG A 142 20.37 2.60 -7.54
C ARG A 142 21.29 2.34 -8.74
N ARG A 143 21.87 3.40 -9.31
CA ARG A 143 22.96 3.24 -10.28
C ARG A 143 24.13 2.53 -9.58
N LYS A 144 24.59 1.43 -10.16
CA LYS A 144 25.87 0.84 -9.77
C LYS A 144 26.95 1.87 -10.13
N ILE A 145 27.70 2.30 -9.11
CA ILE A 145 28.89 3.13 -9.24
C ILE A 145 30.05 2.19 -9.58
#